data_AF-A0A291RSE7-F1
#
_entry.id   AF-A0A291RSE7-F1
#
_cell.length_a   1.000
_cell.length_b   1.000
_cell.length_c   1.000
_cell.angle_alpha   90.00
_cell.angle_beta   90.00
_cell.angle_gamma   90.00
#
_symmetry.space_group_name_H-M   'P 1'
#
loop_
_entity.id
_entity.type
_entity.pdbx_description
1 polymer ?
#
loop_
_entity_poly.entity_id
_entity_poly.type
_entity_poly.pdbx_seq_one_letter_code
_entity_poly.pdbx_strand_id
1 'polypeptide(L)'
;MLVYDTGGDTENPRLVVKNLAEAKMEAREQGDLRVVELDNRPMMFFEQVRGLPVPDFPGNPIDGTTAPVYRLEAVVPSGDGSTVASIELSTIFIAHGPQFRSIIIDMARSVDLQARITYGGLRGL
;
A
#
# COMPACT_ATOMS: atom_id res chain seq x y z
N MET A 1 9.14 -0.39 -0.18
CA MET A 1 8.27 -1.57 -0.32
C MET A 1 8.36 -2.34 0.99
N LEU A 2 7.21 -2.55 1.64
CA LEU A 2 7.09 -3.39 2.83
C LEU A 2 6.26 -4.61 2.45
N VAL A 3 6.61 -5.78 2.99
CA VAL A 3 5.89 -7.04 2.73
C VAL A 3 5.35 -7.55 4.06
N TYR A 4 4.05 -7.86 4.10
CA TYR A 4 3.35 -8.31 5.28
C TYR A 4 2.72 -9.70 5.04
N ASP A 5 2.78 -10.54 6.07
CA ASP A 5 2.02 -11.78 6.16
C ASP A 5 0.59 -11.47 6.63
N THR A 6 -0.42 -11.99 5.95
CA THR A 6 -1.82 -11.76 6.34
C THR A 6 -2.29 -12.69 7.47
N GLY A 7 -1.49 -13.70 7.84
CA GLY A 7 -1.70 -14.50 9.06
C GLY A 7 -2.86 -15.51 9.00
N GLY A 8 -3.50 -15.69 7.85
CA GLY A 8 -4.60 -16.64 7.63
C GLY A 8 -4.28 -17.71 6.57
N ASP A 9 -4.96 -18.86 6.64
CA ASP A 9 -4.96 -19.86 5.58
C ASP A 9 -5.53 -19.25 4.29
N THR A 10 -4.68 -19.02 3.29
CA THR A 10 -5.02 -18.59 1.91
C THR A 10 -6.29 -17.74 1.79
N GLU A 11 -6.18 -16.43 2.02
CA GLU A 11 -7.30 -15.51 1.83
C GLU A 11 -7.47 -15.15 0.35
N ASN A 12 -8.71 -15.13 -0.15
CA ASN A 12 -8.97 -14.63 -1.50
C ASN A 12 -8.35 -13.22 -1.67
N PRO A 13 -7.45 -12.97 -2.65
CA PRO A 13 -6.75 -11.68 -2.79
C PRO A 13 -7.68 -10.47 -2.86
N ARG A 14 -8.89 -10.64 -3.42
CA ARG A 14 -9.91 -9.60 -3.46
C ARG A 14 -10.48 -9.28 -2.08
N LEU A 15 -10.64 -10.32 -1.24
CA LEU A 15 -11.09 -10.16 0.13
C LEU A 15 -10.03 -9.43 0.96
N VAL A 16 -8.75 -9.77 0.79
CA VAL A 16 -7.64 -9.05 1.44
C VAL A 16 -7.66 -7.57 1.10
N VAL A 17 -7.76 -7.24 -0.19
CA VAL A 17 -7.83 -5.84 -0.66
C VAL A 17 -9.07 -5.12 -0.13
N LYS A 18 -10.23 -5.79 -0.12
CA LYS A 18 -11.46 -5.26 0.47
C LYS A 18 -11.27 -4.96 1.97
N ASN A 19 -10.74 -5.91 2.74
CA ASN A 19 -10.54 -5.76 4.17
C ASN A 19 -9.59 -4.60 4.49
N LEU A 20 -8.52 -4.43 3.71
CA LEU A 20 -7.60 -3.30 3.85
C LEU A 20 -8.27 -1.96 3.53
N ALA A 21 -9.12 -1.92 2.51
CA ALA A 21 -9.89 -0.72 2.19
C ALA A 21 -10.87 -0.36 3.31
N GLU A 22 -11.61 -1.34 3.83
CA GLU A 22 -12.53 -1.16 4.96
C GLU A 22 -11.78 -0.69 6.21
N ALA A 23 -10.62 -1.28 6.53
CA ALA A 23 -9.80 -0.86 7.66
C ALA A 23 -9.36 0.61 7.58
N LYS A 24 -9.00 1.11 6.38
CA LYS A 24 -8.68 2.54 6.18
C LYS A 24 -9.90 3.44 6.39
N MET A 25 -11.07 3.00 5.93
CA MET A 25 -12.33 3.72 6.13
C MET A 25 -12.72 3.78 7.61
N GLU A 26 -12.58 2.67 8.34
CA GLU A 26 -12.83 2.59 9.79
C GLU A 26 -11.87 3.46 10.59
N ALA A 27 -10.59 3.50 10.19
CA ALA A 27 -9.58 4.40 10.75
C ALA A 27 -9.84 5.88 10.42
N ARG A 28 -10.83 6.18 9.56
CA ARG A 28 -11.17 7.53 9.08
C ARG A 28 -9.97 8.24 8.48
N GLU A 29 -9.09 7.50 7.80
CA GLU A 29 -7.99 8.11 7.03
C GLU A 29 -8.59 8.99 5.93
N GLN A 30 -8.20 10.26 5.89
CA GLN A 30 -8.68 11.20 4.87
C GLN A 30 -7.85 11.05 3.60
N GLY A 31 -8.46 10.57 2.52
CA GLY A 31 -7.79 10.40 1.23
C GLY A 31 -8.73 9.89 0.13
N ASP A 32 -8.20 9.76 -1.08
CA ASP A 32 -8.85 9.07 -2.19
C ASP A 32 -8.41 7.59 -2.18
N LEU A 33 -9.37 6.68 -2.02
CA LEU A 33 -9.15 5.25 -2.03
C LEU A 33 -9.76 4.66 -3.30
N ARG A 34 -8.96 3.85 -4.01
CA ARG A 34 -9.40 3.14 -5.20
C ARG A 34 -8.98 1.69 -5.15
N VAL A 35 -9.92 0.80 -5.42
CA VAL A 35 -9.63 -0.60 -5.71
C VAL A 35 -9.76 -0.81 -7.20
N VAL A 36 -8.72 -1.38 -7.82
CA VAL A 36 -8.68 -1.61 -9.27
C VAL A 36 -8.20 -3.03 -9.55
N GLU A 37 -8.63 -3.57 -10.69
CA GLU A 37 -8.06 -4.80 -11.26
C GLU A 37 -6.99 -4.40 -12.28
N LEU A 38 -5.76 -4.81 -12.03
CA LEU A 38 -4.63 -4.54 -12.93
C LEU A 38 -3.93 -5.86 -13.25
N ASP A 39 -3.89 -6.21 -14.54
CA ASP A 39 -3.30 -7.45 -15.02
C ASP A 39 -3.89 -8.71 -14.32
N ASN A 40 -5.22 -8.71 -14.13
CA ASN A 40 -6.02 -9.72 -13.41
C ASN A 40 -5.71 -9.88 -11.90
N ARG A 41 -5.05 -8.89 -11.30
CA ARG A 41 -4.77 -8.85 -9.87
C ARG A 41 -5.53 -7.68 -9.22
N PRO A 42 -6.27 -7.91 -8.12
CA PRO A 42 -6.86 -6.82 -7.36
C PRO A 42 -5.75 -6.02 -6.66
N MET A 43 -5.80 -4.70 -6.77
CA MET A 43 -4.87 -3.79 -6.10
C MET A 43 -5.64 -2.67 -5.44
N MET A 44 -5.09 -2.14 -4.34
CA MET A 44 -5.59 -0.91 -3.71
C MET A 44 -4.59 0.21 -3.96
N PHE A 45 -5.11 1.39 -4.30
CA PHE A 45 -4.38 2.64 -4.32
C PHE A 45 -5.01 3.60 -3.32
N PHE A 46 -4.19 4.26 -2.51
CA PHE A 46 -4.63 5.23 -1.54
C PHE A 46 -3.78 6.49 -1.60
N GLU A 47 -4.43 7.63 -1.82
CA GLU A 47 -3.77 8.92 -1.97
C GLU A 47 -4.25 9.88 -0.90
N GLN A 48 -3.34 10.61 -0.27
CA GLN A 48 -3.72 11.62 0.71
C GLN A 48 -2.69 12.74 0.82
N VAL A 49 -3.12 13.87 1.38
CA VAL A 49 -2.21 14.90 1.92
C VAL A 49 -2.35 14.86 3.43
N ARG A 50 -1.26 14.62 4.14
CA ARG A 50 -1.23 14.59 5.61
C ARG A 50 -0.18 15.55 6.16
N GLY A 51 -0.45 16.13 7.33
CA GLY A 51 0.57 16.83 8.10
C GLY A 51 1.53 15.82 8.74
N LEU A 52 2.83 16.01 8.53
CA LEU A 52 3.88 15.30 9.26
C LEU A 52 4.73 16.27 10.08
N PRO A 53 5.30 15.85 11.22
CA PRO A 53 6.19 16.69 12.00
C PRO A 53 7.36 17.20 11.16
N VAL A 54 7.66 18.48 11.29
CA VAL A 54 8.87 19.05 10.70
C VAL A 54 10.06 18.62 11.55
N PRO A 55 11.09 18.00 10.96
CA PRO A 55 12.28 17.62 11.72
C PRO A 55 13.05 18.85 12.20
N ASP A 56 13.54 18.81 13.43
CA ASP A 56 14.32 19.89 14.01
C ASP A 56 15.80 19.75 13.62
N PHE A 57 16.30 20.63 12.75
CA PHE A 57 17.71 20.71 12.40
C PHE A 57 18.14 22.13 11.99
N PRO A 58 19.40 22.55 12.25
CA PRO A 58 19.88 23.87 11.87
C PRO A 58 19.77 24.14 10.38
N GLY A 59 19.19 25.29 10.01
CA GLY A 59 19.02 25.67 8.60
C GLY A 59 17.83 24.99 7.90
N ASN A 60 16.92 24.37 8.64
CA ASN A 60 15.68 23.85 8.06
C ASN A 60 14.87 25.01 7.42
N PRO A 61 14.59 24.96 6.11
CA PRO A 61 13.87 26.03 5.41
C PRO A 61 12.35 26.00 5.64
N ILE A 62 11.83 25.00 6.37
CA ILE A 62 10.40 24.83 6.60
C ILE A 62 10.02 25.45 7.95
N ASP A 63 9.22 26.51 7.90
CA ASP A 63 8.63 27.12 9.09
C ASP A 63 7.46 26.29 9.64
N GLY A 64 7.41 26.10 10.97
CA GLY A 64 6.30 25.47 11.67
C GLY A 64 6.60 24.10 12.26
N THR A 65 5.61 23.52 12.96
CA THR A 65 5.74 22.22 13.63
C THR A 65 5.31 21.04 12.76
N THR A 66 4.53 21.30 11.71
CA THR A 66 4.07 20.28 10.76
C THR A 66 4.13 20.82 9.34
N ALA A 67 4.50 19.95 8.40
CA ALA A 67 4.49 20.22 6.97
C ALA A 67 3.52 19.28 6.25
N PRO A 68 2.77 19.77 5.27
CA PRO A 68 1.89 18.92 4.49
C PRO A 68 2.73 18.07 3.53
N VAL A 69 2.42 16.78 3.46
CA VAL A 69 3.09 15.78 2.64
C VAL A 69 2.06 15.04 1.82
N TYR A 70 2.27 15.02 0.52
CA TYR A 70 1.52 14.15 -0.38
C TYR A 70 2.04 12.73 -0.26
N ARG A 71 1.13 11.78 -0.04
CA ARG A 71 1.41 10.36 0.10
C ARG A 71 0.59 9.57 -0.90
N LEU A 72 1.23 8.65 -1.58
CA LEU A 72 0.61 7.68 -2.46
C LEU A 72 1.04 6.28 -2.03
N GLU A 73 0.06 5.42 -1.79
CA GLU A 73 0.24 4.03 -1.41
C GLU A 73 -0.38 3.12 -2.47
N ALA A 74 0.32 2.05 -2.85
CA ALA A 74 -0.23 0.93 -3.61
C ALA A 74 -0.04 -0.36 -2.83
N VAL A 75 -1.10 -1.17 -2.75
CA VAL A 75 -1.05 -2.50 -2.13
C VAL A 75 -1.31 -3.58 -3.18
N VAL A 76 -0.40 -4.55 -3.22
CA VAL A 76 -0.40 -5.69 -4.14
C VAL A 76 -0.45 -6.98 -3.32
N PRO A 77 -1.54 -7.77 -3.37
CA PRO A 77 -1.60 -9.08 -2.75
C PRO A 77 -0.91 -10.15 -3.61
N SER A 78 -0.43 -11.23 -2.96
CA SER A 78 -0.04 -12.47 -3.61
C SER A 78 -1.26 -13.15 -4.25
N GLY A 79 -1.03 -14.12 -5.16
CA GLY A 79 -2.11 -14.83 -5.84
C GLY A 79 -3.05 -15.63 -4.92
N ASP A 80 -2.58 -15.98 -3.73
CA ASP A 80 -3.31 -16.69 -2.68
C ASP A 80 -3.70 -15.80 -1.49
N GLY A 81 -3.44 -14.49 -1.59
CA GLY A 81 -3.68 -13.46 -0.57
C GLY A 81 -3.02 -13.69 0.78
N SER A 82 -2.10 -14.64 0.90
CA SER A 82 -1.36 -14.91 2.13
C SER A 82 -0.31 -13.84 2.45
N THR A 83 0.04 -13.02 1.46
CA THR A 83 1.08 -11.98 1.57
C THR A 83 0.62 -10.73 0.83
N VAL A 84 0.95 -9.56 1.38
CA VAL A 84 0.73 -8.27 0.70
C VAL A 84 2.01 -7.47 0.65
N ALA A 85 2.26 -6.79 -0.46
CA ALA A 85 3.28 -5.76 -0.58
C ALA A 85 2.62 -4.39 -0.58
N SER A 86 3.14 -3.46 0.24
CA SER A 86 2.80 -2.04 0.20
C SER A 86 3.97 -1.24 -0.37
N ILE A 87 3.68 -0.39 -1.35
CA ILE A 87 4.60 0.56 -1.97
C ILE A 87 4.09 1.94 -1.60
N GLU A 88 4.86 2.68 -0.81
CA GLU A 88 4.53 4.04 -0.41
C GLU A 88 5.55 5.02 -0.99
N LEU A 89 5.07 6.13 -1.55
CA LEU A 89 5.83 7.30 -1.91
C LEU A 89 5.28 8.51 -1.16
N SER A 90 6.18 9.29 -0.56
CA SER A 90 5.86 10.52 0.16
C SER A 90 6.70 11.67 -0.39
N THR A 91 6.07 12.84 -0.59
CA THR A 91 6.74 14.03 -1.12
C THR A 91 6.18 15.33 -0.56
N ILE A 92 7.04 16.32 -0.35
CA ILE A 92 6.64 17.69 0.05
C ILE A 92 6.10 18.51 -1.14
N PHE A 93 6.28 18.04 -2.38
CA PHE A 93 5.83 18.72 -3.59
C PHE A 93 4.36 18.40 -3.90
N ILE A 94 3.44 18.88 -3.07
CA ILE A 94 2.01 18.48 -3.10
C ILE A 94 1.36 18.71 -4.46
N ALA A 95 1.58 19.88 -5.07
CA ALA A 95 1.00 20.24 -6.37
C ALA A 95 1.45 19.29 -7.50
N HIS A 96 2.62 18.67 -7.35
CA HIS A 96 3.18 17.71 -8.31
C HIS A 96 2.98 16.25 -7.88
N GLY A 97 2.48 16.00 -6.67
CA GLY A 97 2.21 14.67 -6.12
C GLY A 97 1.47 13.71 -7.08
N PRO A 98 0.35 14.15 -7.71
CA PRO A 98 -0.39 13.32 -8.66
C PRO A 98 0.41 12.83 -9.87
N GLN A 99 1.52 13.50 -10.22
CA GLN A 99 2.38 13.09 -11.35
C GLN A 99 3.14 11.78 -11.04
N PHE A 100 3.29 11.42 -9.77
CA PHE A 100 3.96 10.18 -9.35
C PHE A 100 3.08 8.93 -9.46
N ARG A 101 1.79 9.08 -9.82
CA ARG A 101 0.85 7.94 -9.95
C ARG A 101 1.32 6.88 -10.94
N SER A 102 1.78 7.29 -12.12
CA SER A 102 2.26 6.35 -13.14
C SER A 102 3.43 5.52 -12.62
N ILE A 103 4.37 6.15 -11.91
CA ILE A 103 5.54 5.46 -11.35
C ILE A 103 5.11 4.41 -10.34
N ILE A 104 4.20 4.74 -9.42
CA ILE A 104 3.71 3.77 -8.42
C ILE A 104 2.92 2.64 -9.08
N ILE A 105 2.14 2.90 -10.12
CA ILE A 105 1.44 1.86 -10.89
C ILE A 105 2.45 0.92 -11.56
N ASP A 106 3.48 1.46 -12.21
CA ASP A 106 4.51 0.65 -12.88
C ASP A 106 5.32 -0.17 -11.85
N MET A 107 5.63 0.41 -10.69
CA MET A 107 6.24 -0.33 -9.58
C MET A 107 5.33 -1.45 -9.07
N ALA A 108 4.03 -1.19 -8.85
CA ALA A 108 3.06 -2.20 -8.41
C ALA A 108 2.93 -3.35 -9.42
N ARG A 109 2.96 -3.04 -10.72
CA ARG A 109 2.98 -4.06 -11.78
C ARG A 109 4.20 -4.96 -11.72
N SER A 110 5.37 -4.38 -11.41
CA SER A 110 6.64 -5.09 -11.34
C SER A 110 6.77 -6.02 -10.11
N VAL A 111 5.86 -5.89 -9.13
CA VAL A 111 5.85 -6.76 -7.96
C VAL A 111 5.43 -8.18 -8.37
N ASP A 112 6.31 -9.14 -8.08
CA ASP A 112 6.04 -10.57 -8.16
C ASP A 112 6.10 -11.17 -6.75
N LEU A 113 4.94 -11.49 -6.18
CA LEU A 113 4.82 -12.14 -4.88
C LEU A 113 4.53 -13.62 -5.09
N GLN A 114 5.46 -14.46 -4.62
CA GLN A 114 5.28 -15.91 -4.63
C GLN A 114 4.17 -16.30 -3.64
N ALA A 115 3.26 -17.17 -4.09
CA ALA A 115 2.25 -17.77 -3.21
C ALA A 115 2.94 -18.65 -2.15
N ARG A 116 2.38 -18.72 -0.95
CA ARG A 116 2.87 -19.65 0.06
C ARG A 116 2.44 -21.06 -0.32
N ILE A 117 3.40 -21.90 -0.68
CA ILE A 117 3.17 -23.34 -0.82
C ILE A 117 3.11 -23.93 0.58
N THR A 118 1.90 -24.07 1.13
CA THR A 118 1.70 -24.88 2.33
C THR A 118 1.73 -26.34 1.92
N TYR A 119 2.81 -27.07 2.25
CA TYR A 119 2.87 -28.54 2.07
C TYR A 119 1.90 -29.23 3.05
N GLY A 120 0.62 -29.22 2.72
CA GLY A 120 -0.43 -29.97 3.40
C GLY A 120 -0.76 -31.25 2.63
N GLY A 121 0.07 -32.29 2.76
CA GLY A 121 -0.27 -33.57 2.13
C GLY A 121 0.86 -34.58 2.14
N LEU A 122 1.06 -35.25 3.29
CA LEU A 122 1.52 -36.65 3.39
C LEU A 122 1.49 -37.09 4.86
N ARG A 123 0.31 -37.46 5.36
CA ARG A 123 0.17 -38.44 6.43
C ARG A 123 -0.94 -39.40 6.06
N GLY A 124 -0.52 -40.51 5.45
CA GLY A 124 -1.38 -41.58 5.00
C GLY A 124 -0.54 -42.72 4.43
N LEU A 125 0.30 -43.32 5.26
CA LEU A 125 0.76 -44.70 5.18
C LEU A 125 0.91 -45.23 6.61
#